data_AF-A0A2T4CH08-F1
#
_entry.id   AF-A0A2T4CH08-F1
#
_cell.length_a   1.000
_cell.length_b   1.000
_cell.length_c   1.000
_cell.angle_alpha   90.00
_cell.angle_beta   90.00
_cell.angle_gamma   90.00
#
_symmetry.space_group_name_H-M   'P 1'
#
loop_
_entity.id
_entity.type
_entity.pdbx_description
1 polymer ?
#
loop_
_entity_poly.entity_id
_entity_poly.type
_entity_poly.pdbx_seq_one_letter_code
_entity_poly.pdbx_strand_id
1 'polypeptide(L)'
;MSGAADREAVFPTRQSLGIMKAKLKGAETGHSLLKRKSEALTKRFREITRRIDEAKRKMGRVMQIAAFSLAEVSYAVGGDIGYQVQESVKSARFRIRTKQDNVSGVLLPSFESYLTEGNNDFGLTGLGKGGQQVQRCRETYARAVEALVELASLQTAFVILDEVIKVVNRRVNAIEHVIIPRTENTIKYINSELDELDREEFYRLKKVANKKQRDTAAADAEMKAKREAAEKNDADAKAQDSGGPVDILAGEDDDDVIF
;
A
#
# COMPACT_ATOMS: atom_id res chain seq x y z
N MET A 1 -18.86 -5.03 25.93
CA MET A 1 -18.65 -5.54 24.55
C MET A 1 -17.88 -4.50 23.70
N SER A 2 -16.66 -4.12 24.08
CA SER A 2 -15.90 -3.03 23.43
C SER A 2 -14.61 -3.49 22.70
N GLY A 3 -14.22 -4.77 22.81
CA GLY A 3 -12.98 -5.28 22.20
C GLY A 3 -13.09 -5.78 20.75
N ALA A 4 -14.24 -5.62 20.09
CA ALA A 4 -14.47 -6.15 18.75
C ALA A 4 -13.99 -5.21 17.62
N ALA A 5 -13.75 -3.92 17.90
CA ALA A 5 -13.39 -2.93 16.88
C ALA A 5 -11.90 -2.93 16.50
N ASP A 6 -11.02 -3.40 17.40
CA ASP A 6 -9.56 -3.37 17.23
C ASP A 6 -8.98 -4.66 16.63
N ARG A 7 -9.82 -5.55 16.12
CA ARG A 7 -9.40 -6.83 15.53
C ARG A 7 -10.24 -7.17 14.30
N GLU A 8 -9.65 -7.91 13.38
CA GLU A 8 -10.40 -8.45 12.24
C GLU A 8 -11.16 -9.72 12.67
N ALA A 9 -12.40 -9.85 12.19
CA ALA A 9 -13.24 -11.01 12.49
C ALA A 9 -12.78 -12.22 11.64
N VAL A 10 -11.80 -12.97 12.16
CA VAL A 10 -11.27 -14.17 11.50
C VAL A 10 -11.18 -15.33 12.49
N PHE A 11 -11.56 -16.52 12.03
CA PHE A 11 -11.51 -17.74 12.84
C PHE A 11 -10.04 -18.19 13.04
N PRO A 12 -9.61 -18.49 14.27
CA PRO A 12 -8.22 -18.80 14.57
C PRO A 12 -7.83 -20.17 14.01
N THR A 13 -7.14 -20.16 12.87
CA THR A 13 -6.55 -21.35 12.23
C THR A 13 -5.11 -21.09 11.81
N ARG A 14 -4.27 -22.13 11.71
CA ARG A 14 -2.90 -21.97 11.19
C ARG A 14 -2.85 -21.33 9.79
N GLN A 15 -3.85 -21.58 8.95
CA GLN A 15 -3.97 -20.94 7.63
C GLN A 15 -4.25 -19.43 7.76
N SER A 16 -5.20 -19.03 8.62
CA SER A 16 -5.50 -17.62 8.88
C SER A 16 -4.31 -16.83 9.45
N LEU A 17 -3.52 -17.47 10.32
CA LEU A 17 -2.27 -16.91 10.84
C LEU A 17 -1.29 -16.59 9.70
N GLY A 18 -1.12 -17.52 8.76
CA GLY A 18 -0.29 -17.30 7.57
C GLY A 18 -0.75 -16.11 6.73
N ILE A 19 -2.07 -16.02 6.50
CA ILE A 19 -2.68 -14.89 5.76
C ILE A 19 -2.43 -13.56 6.49
N MET A 20 -2.63 -13.52 7.81
CA MET A 20 -2.42 -12.30 8.60
C MET A 20 -0.96 -11.86 8.66
N LYS A 21 -0.02 -12.81 8.79
CA LYS A 21 1.42 -12.50 8.73
C LYS A 21 1.83 -11.98 7.35
N ALA A 22 1.31 -12.57 6.28
CA ALA A 22 1.54 -12.07 4.92
C ALA A 22 0.98 -10.65 4.73
N LYS A 23 -0.22 -10.40 5.27
CA LYS A 23 -0.86 -9.07 5.25
C LYS A 23 -0.07 -8.03 6.04
N LEU A 24 0.46 -8.38 7.22
CA LEU A 24 1.29 -7.50 8.03
C LEU A 24 2.57 -7.10 7.27
N LYS A 25 3.28 -8.07 6.69
CA LYS A 25 4.46 -7.80 5.87
C LYS A 25 4.12 -6.96 4.61
N GLY A 26 2.96 -7.21 4.01
CA GLY A 26 2.42 -6.39 2.92
C GLY A 26 2.13 -4.95 3.34
N ALA A 27 1.58 -4.74 4.55
CA ALA A 27 1.30 -3.42 5.10
C ALA A 27 2.59 -2.64 5.42
N GLU A 28 3.59 -3.29 6.02
CA GLU A 28 4.90 -2.69 6.30
C GLU A 28 5.64 -2.27 5.02
N THR A 29 5.68 -3.16 4.03
CA THR A 29 6.30 -2.85 2.72
C THR A 29 5.53 -1.75 2.00
N GLY A 30 4.20 -1.80 1.98
CA GLY A 30 3.33 -0.77 1.43
C GLY A 30 3.51 0.59 2.11
N HIS A 31 3.63 0.63 3.43
CA HIS A 31 3.93 1.84 4.20
C HIS A 31 5.27 2.46 3.77
N SER A 32 6.32 1.65 3.69
CA SER A 32 7.65 2.12 3.27
C SER A 32 7.66 2.71 1.85
N LEU A 33 6.93 2.09 0.93
CA LEU A 33 6.83 2.53 -0.47
C LEU A 33 6.04 3.83 -0.60
N LEU A 34 4.90 3.93 0.08
CA LEU A 34 4.08 5.13 0.07
C LEU A 34 4.78 6.31 0.73
N LYS A 35 5.53 6.08 1.82
CA LYS A 35 6.34 7.10 2.49
C LYS A 35 7.44 7.66 1.60
N ARG A 36 8.16 6.79 0.87
CA ARG A 36 9.15 7.22 -0.14
C ARG A 36 8.48 8.02 -1.27
N LYS A 37 7.30 7.61 -1.73
CA LYS A 37 6.53 8.35 -2.74
C LYS A 37 6.11 9.74 -2.22
N SER A 38 5.59 9.85 -0.99
CA SER A 38 5.19 11.14 -0.42
C SER A 38 6.37 12.09 -0.23
N GLU A 39 7.53 11.59 0.18
CA GLU A 39 8.76 12.39 0.32
C GLU A 39 9.22 12.94 -1.03
N ALA A 40 9.23 12.10 -2.07
CA ALA A 40 9.57 12.52 -3.43
C ALA A 40 8.59 13.58 -3.98
N LEU A 41 7.29 13.38 -3.79
CA LEU A 41 6.26 14.34 -4.20
C LEU A 41 6.39 15.65 -3.42
N THR A 42 6.68 15.60 -2.12
CA THR A 42 6.87 16.80 -1.28
C THR A 42 8.09 17.62 -1.74
N LYS A 43 9.17 16.96 -2.17
CA LYS A 43 10.35 17.64 -2.73
C LYS A 43 9.97 18.40 -4.01
N ARG A 44 9.29 17.72 -4.95
CA ARG A 44 8.81 18.34 -6.21
C ARG A 44 7.80 19.46 -5.96
N PHE A 45 6.92 19.28 -4.99
CA PHE A 45 5.96 20.30 -4.58
C PHE A 45 6.65 21.60 -4.16
N ARG A 46 7.69 21.51 -3.32
CA ARG A 46 8.49 22.68 -2.90
C ARG A 46 9.23 23.34 -4.08
N GLU A 47 9.74 22.55 -5.02
CA GLU A 47 10.36 23.08 -6.24
C GLU A 47 9.35 23.86 -7.09
N ILE A 48 8.13 23.34 -7.24
CA ILE A 48 7.04 24.00 -7.97
C ILE A 48 6.59 25.27 -7.23
N THR A 49 6.48 25.27 -5.90
CA THR A 49 6.15 26.47 -5.12
C THR A 49 7.13 27.62 -5.40
N ARG A 50 8.43 27.34 -5.39
CA ARG A 50 9.46 28.35 -5.71
C ARG A 50 9.30 28.89 -7.13
N ARG A 51 9.06 28.00 -8.11
CA ARG A 51 8.82 28.40 -9.50
C ARG A 51 7.56 29.24 -9.66
N ILE A 52 6.49 28.94 -8.90
CA ILE A 52 5.26 29.74 -8.90
C ILE A 52 5.53 31.14 -8.37
N ASP A 53 6.29 31.29 -7.27
CA ASP A 53 6.62 32.60 -6.73
C ASP A 53 7.45 33.44 -7.71
N GLU A 54 8.44 32.83 -8.35
CA GLU A 54 9.25 33.47 -9.38
C GLU A 54 8.40 33.87 -10.60
N ALA A 55 7.57 32.97 -11.10
CA ALA A 55 6.68 33.21 -12.23
C ALA A 55 5.65 34.28 -11.93
N LYS A 56 5.08 34.32 -10.72
CA LYS A 56 4.11 35.33 -10.28
C LYS A 56 4.75 36.71 -10.19
N ARG A 57 5.98 36.82 -9.69
CA ARG A 57 6.76 38.07 -9.69
C ARG A 57 7.08 38.53 -11.12
N LYS A 58 7.47 37.61 -12.01
CA LYS A 58 7.72 37.91 -13.43
C LYS A 58 6.44 38.38 -14.13
N MET A 59 5.32 37.69 -13.91
CA MET A 59 4.00 38.05 -14.43
C MET A 59 3.58 39.45 -13.97
N GLY A 60 3.76 39.78 -12.69
CA GLY A 60 3.43 41.12 -12.19
C GLY A 60 4.17 42.24 -12.95
N ARG A 61 5.47 42.04 -13.22
CA ARG A 61 6.27 42.99 -14.02
C ARG A 61 5.81 43.05 -15.48
N VAL A 62 5.59 41.91 -16.12
CA VAL A 62 5.15 41.85 -17.53
C VAL A 62 3.77 42.49 -17.70
N MET A 63 2.86 42.26 -16.76
CA MET A 63 1.53 42.85 -16.75
C MET A 63 1.58 44.37 -16.52
N GLN A 64 2.47 44.84 -15.64
CA GLN A 64 2.68 46.28 -15.44
C GLN A 64 3.18 46.96 -16.72
N ILE A 65 4.12 46.33 -17.44
CA ILE A 65 4.61 46.83 -18.73
C ILE A 65 3.47 46.82 -19.76
N ALA A 66 2.67 45.75 -19.83
CA ALA A 66 1.54 45.67 -20.75
C ALA A 66 0.46 46.73 -20.46
N ALA A 67 0.16 46.99 -19.18
CA ALA A 67 -0.76 48.05 -18.77
C ALA A 67 -0.24 49.44 -19.16
N PHE A 68 1.07 49.66 -19.04
CA PHE A 68 1.71 50.90 -19.49
C PHE A 68 1.64 51.06 -21.02
N SER A 69 1.91 50.01 -21.78
CA SER A 69 1.75 50.02 -23.25
C SER A 69 0.31 50.36 -23.67
N LEU A 70 -0.70 49.90 -22.92
CA LEU A 70 -2.09 50.26 -23.18
C LEU A 70 -2.35 51.75 -22.96
N ALA A 71 -1.79 52.32 -21.89
CA ALA A 71 -1.88 53.76 -21.64
C ALA A 71 -1.23 54.59 -22.76
N GLU A 72 -0.06 54.16 -23.27
CA GLU A 72 0.59 54.78 -24.43
C GLU A 72 -0.30 54.75 -25.67
N VAL A 73 -0.98 53.61 -25.92
CA VAL A 73 -1.92 53.47 -27.05
C VAL A 73 -3.12 54.39 -26.89
N SER A 74 -3.72 54.43 -25.70
CA SER A 74 -4.87 55.29 -25.42
C SER A 74 -4.53 56.77 -25.63
N TYR A 75 -3.34 57.19 -25.21
CA TYR A 75 -2.83 58.53 -25.45
C TYR A 75 -2.55 58.81 -26.94
N ALA A 76 -1.89 57.89 -27.65
CA ALA A 76 -1.51 58.06 -29.05
C ALA A 76 -2.71 58.06 -30.01
N VAL A 77 -3.75 57.30 -29.70
CA VAL A 77 -4.98 57.20 -30.50
C VAL A 77 -5.95 58.35 -30.17
N GLY A 78 -5.89 58.90 -28.95
CA GLY A 78 -6.66 60.08 -28.54
C GLY A 78 -8.16 59.82 -28.39
N GLY A 79 -8.57 58.56 -28.19
CA GLY A 79 -9.96 58.11 -28.09
C GLY A 79 -10.07 56.64 -27.65
N ASP A 80 -11.31 56.14 -27.54
CA ASP A 80 -11.57 54.78 -27.09
C ASP A 80 -11.36 53.74 -28.22
N ILE A 81 -10.23 53.04 -28.18
CA ILE A 81 -9.91 51.94 -29.10
C ILE A 81 -10.71 50.66 -28.77
N GLY A 82 -11.35 50.61 -27.60
CA GLY A 82 -12.07 49.44 -27.10
C GLY A 82 -13.15 48.95 -28.05
N TYR A 83 -13.96 49.87 -28.60
CA TYR A 83 -15.03 49.52 -29.54
C TYR A 83 -14.51 48.84 -30.81
N GLN A 84 -13.46 49.39 -31.43
CA GLN A 84 -12.84 48.81 -32.63
C GLN A 84 -12.24 47.43 -32.36
N VAL A 85 -11.62 47.24 -31.19
CA VAL A 85 -11.06 45.95 -30.79
C VAL A 85 -12.16 44.93 -30.58
N GLN A 86 -13.24 45.28 -29.87
CA GLN A 86 -14.37 44.39 -29.60
C GLN A 86 -15.09 43.95 -30.89
N GLU A 87 -15.33 44.89 -31.81
CA GLU A 87 -15.97 44.58 -33.10
C GLU A 87 -15.08 43.70 -34.00
N SER A 88 -13.76 43.82 -33.88
CA SER A 88 -12.79 43.03 -34.65
C SER A 88 -12.65 41.57 -34.15
N VAL A 89 -13.18 41.22 -32.97
CA VAL A 89 -13.03 39.85 -32.42
C VAL A 89 -14.02 38.90 -33.09
N LYS A 90 -13.51 38.00 -33.96
CA LYS A 90 -14.30 36.90 -34.54
C LYS A 90 -13.88 35.54 -34.00
N SER A 91 -12.58 35.24 -34.03
CA SER A 91 -12.06 33.97 -33.52
C SER A 91 -10.76 34.13 -32.74
N ALA A 92 -10.55 33.28 -31.74
CA ALA A 92 -9.35 33.34 -30.91
C ALA A 92 -8.11 32.92 -31.73
N ARG A 93 -7.17 33.86 -31.91
CA ARG A 93 -5.84 33.60 -32.50
C ARG A 93 -4.93 32.85 -31.54
N PHE A 94 -5.00 33.19 -30.25
CA PHE A 94 -4.22 32.54 -29.20
C PHE A 94 -5.06 31.40 -28.60
N ARG A 95 -4.59 30.16 -28.74
CA ARG A 95 -5.27 28.97 -28.23
C ARG A 95 -4.35 28.17 -27.34
N ILE A 96 -4.94 27.37 -26.47
CA ILE A 96 -4.22 26.54 -25.50
C ILE A 96 -4.45 25.09 -25.86
N ARG A 97 -3.40 24.28 -25.82
CA ARG A 97 -3.45 22.83 -25.91
C ARG A 97 -3.06 22.23 -24.56
N THR A 98 -3.79 21.21 -24.14
CA THR A 98 -3.47 20.43 -22.95
C THR A 98 -2.50 19.31 -23.31
N LYS A 99 -1.45 19.19 -22.51
CA LYS A 99 -0.50 18.09 -22.49
C LYS A 99 -0.51 17.47 -21.10
N GLN A 100 -0.05 16.23 -20.99
CA GLN A 100 0.09 15.56 -19.71
C GLN A 100 1.57 15.31 -19.47
N ASP A 101 2.03 15.69 -18.28
CA ASP A 101 3.38 15.43 -17.79
C ASP A 101 3.33 14.48 -16.60
N ASN A 102 4.26 13.54 -16.51
CA ASN A 102 4.28 12.54 -15.44
C ASN A 102 5.35 12.89 -14.40
N VAL A 103 4.90 13.29 -13.21
CA VAL A 103 5.79 13.59 -12.09
C VAL A 103 5.61 12.55 -11.00
N SER A 104 6.60 11.66 -10.86
CA SER A 104 6.65 10.65 -9.79
C SER A 104 5.40 9.77 -9.70
N GLY A 105 4.81 9.43 -10.86
CA GLY A 105 3.61 8.58 -10.95
C GLY A 105 2.31 9.33 -10.67
N VAL A 106 2.28 10.65 -10.91
CA VAL A 106 1.09 11.50 -10.94
C VAL A 106 1.07 12.22 -12.29
N LEU A 107 -0.04 12.09 -13.02
CA LEU A 107 -0.26 12.77 -14.29
C LEU A 107 -0.73 14.20 -14.02
N LEU A 108 0.11 15.17 -14.34
CA LEU A 108 -0.17 16.59 -14.19
C LEU A 108 -0.52 17.18 -15.56
N PRO A 109 -1.60 17.97 -15.67
CA PRO A 109 -1.88 18.71 -16.90
C PRO A 109 -0.86 19.84 -17.04
N SER A 110 -0.31 19.98 -18.25
CA SER A 110 0.49 21.12 -18.67
C SER A 110 -0.19 21.81 -19.85
N PHE A 111 -0.11 23.13 -19.89
CA PHE A 111 -0.70 23.94 -20.96
C PHE A 111 0.40 24.47 -21.89
N GLU A 112 0.23 24.26 -23.19
CA GLU A 112 1.08 24.82 -24.24
C GLU A 112 0.25 25.82 -25.06
N SER A 113 0.76 27.03 -25.24
CA SER A 113 0.13 28.03 -26.10
C SER A 113 0.54 27.83 -27.56
N TYR A 114 -0.43 27.90 -28.47
CA TYR A 114 -0.17 27.93 -29.90
C TYR A 114 -0.93 29.08 -30.57
N LEU A 115 -0.29 29.69 -31.55
CA LEU A 115 -0.87 30.73 -32.39
C LEU A 115 -1.47 30.07 -33.62
N THR A 116 -2.76 30.33 -33.88
CA THR A 116 -3.39 29.85 -35.11
C THR A 116 -2.93 30.74 -36.27
N GLU A 117 -2.26 30.16 -37.26
CA GLU A 117 -1.83 30.86 -38.48
C GLU A 117 -3.03 31.18 -39.37
N GLY A 118 -3.00 32.36 -40.01
CA GLY A 118 -4.06 32.80 -40.93
C GLY A 118 -5.12 33.75 -40.34
N ASN A 119 -5.14 33.97 -39.02
CA ASN A 119 -6.09 34.91 -38.41
C ASN A 119 -5.46 36.31 -38.16
N ASN A 120 -5.62 37.20 -39.14
CA ASN A 120 -5.21 38.61 -39.06
C ASN A 120 -6.42 39.54 -38.84
N ASP A 121 -7.29 39.18 -37.88
CA ASP A 121 -8.51 39.92 -37.50
C ASP A 121 -8.26 41.42 -37.18
N PHE A 122 -7.03 41.79 -36.78
CA PHE A 122 -6.69 43.15 -36.35
C PHE A 122 -5.90 43.98 -37.38
N GLY A 123 -5.75 43.51 -38.63
CA GLY A 123 -4.93 44.18 -39.65
C GLY A 123 -5.37 45.63 -39.99
N LEU A 124 -6.61 45.99 -39.69
CA LEU A 124 -7.18 47.32 -39.93
C LEU A 124 -7.19 48.22 -38.67
N THR A 125 -6.81 47.70 -37.51
CA THR A 125 -6.82 48.49 -36.25
C THR A 125 -5.61 49.41 -36.19
N GLY A 126 -5.85 50.71 -35.93
CA GLY A 126 -4.77 51.70 -35.80
C GLY A 126 -4.24 52.30 -37.11
N LEU A 127 -4.93 52.12 -38.24
CA LEU A 127 -4.55 52.68 -39.56
C LEU A 127 -4.51 54.22 -39.61
N GLY A 128 -5.18 54.91 -38.69
CA GLY A 128 -5.25 56.39 -38.66
C GLY A 128 -4.15 57.05 -37.84
N LYS A 129 -4.07 56.75 -36.53
CA LYS A 129 -3.10 57.32 -35.59
C LYS A 129 -2.63 56.22 -34.63
N GLY A 130 -1.33 56.18 -34.35
CA GLY A 130 -0.77 55.31 -33.31
C GLY A 130 -0.68 53.81 -33.63
N GLY A 131 -0.87 53.37 -34.87
CA GLY A 131 -0.83 51.94 -35.24
C GLY A 131 0.45 51.19 -34.83
N GLN A 132 1.60 51.85 -34.85
CA GLN A 132 2.85 51.24 -34.35
C GLN A 132 2.81 50.98 -32.84
N GLN A 133 2.17 51.85 -32.06
CA GLN A 133 1.99 51.64 -30.62
C GLN A 133 0.96 50.55 -30.35
N VAL A 134 -0.11 50.47 -31.14
CA VAL A 134 -1.09 49.37 -31.08
C VAL A 134 -0.42 48.02 -31.31
N GLN A 135 0.45 47.93 -32.32
CA GLN A 135 1.17 46.71 -32.63
C GLN A 135 2.17 46.31 -31.54
N ARG A 136 2.93 47.28 -30.98
CA ARG A 136 3.81 47.03 -29.82
C ARG A 136 3.03 46.57 -28.61
N CYS A 137 1.90 47.23 -28.31
CA CYS A 137 1.02 46.84 -27.22
C CYS A 137 0.53 45.40 -27.40
N ARG A 138 0.08 45.04 -28.60
CA ARG A 138 -0.33 43.67 -28.94
C ARG A 138 0.77 42.65 -28.67
N GLU A 139 2.01 42.92 -29.09
CA GLU A 139 3.15 42.03 -28.84
C GLU A 139 3.45 41.90 -27.34
N THR A 140 3.38 42.99 -26.58
CA THR A 140 3.56 42.96 -25.13
C THR A 140 2.46 42.17 -24.41
N TYR A 141 1.20 42.32 -24.83
CA TYR A 141 0.09 41.51 -24.30
C TYR A 141 0.18 40.05 -24.71
N ALA A 142 0.64 39.73 -25.92
CA ALA A 142 0.85 38.35 -26.34
C ALA A 142 1.86 37.63 -25.42
N ARG A 143 2.98 38.29 -25.10
CA ARG A 143 3.97 37.79 -24.12
C ARG A 143 3.41 37.72 -22.70
N ALA A 144 2.53 38.65 -22.32
CA ALA A 144 1.87 38.63 -21.02
C ALA A 144 0.92 37.42 -20.87
N VAL A 145 0.13 37.13 -21.92
CA VAL A 145 -0.78 35.97 -21.94
C VAL A 145 0.01 34.67 -21.96
N GLU A 146 1.12 34.59 -22.68
CA GLU A 146 2.02 33.43 -22.64
C GLU A 146 2.55 33.17 -21.23
N ALA A 147 3.03 34.20 -20.53
CA ALA A 147 3.46 34.09 -19.14
C ALA A 147 2.30 33.71 -18.18
N LEU A 148 1.08 34.13 -18.47
CA LEU A 148 -0.11 33.72 -17.71
C LEU A 148 -0.43 32.23 -17.92
N VAL A 149 -0.29 31.71 -19.15
CA VAL A 149 -0.51 30.29 -19.43
C VAL A 149 0.53 29.43 -18.72
N GLU A 150 1.80 29.83 -18.73
CA GLU A 150 2.85 29.17 -17.95
C GLU A 150 2.52 29.14 -16.46
N LEU A 151 2.08 30.27 -15.90
CA LEU A 151 1.70 30.34 -14.49
C LEU A 151 0.47 29.47 -14.18
N ALA A 152 -0.55 29.50 -15.03
CA ALA A 152 -1.76 28.70 -14.88
C ALA A 152 -1.47 27.19 -14.93
N SER A 153 -0.52 26.78 -15.78
CA SER A 153 -0.01 25.41 -15.86
C SER A 153 0.59 24.97 -14.52
N LEU A 154 1.49 25.80 -13.96
CA LEU A 154 2.11 25.52 -12.66
C LEU A 154 1.08 25.51 -11.51
N GLN A 155 0.11 26.43 -11.51
CA GLN A 155 -0.92 26.52 -10.47
C GLN A 155 -1.87 25.33 -10.50
N THR A 156 -2.32 24.91 -11.69
CA THR A 156 -3.20 23.75 -11.83
C THR A 156 -2.48 22.47 -11.39
N ALA A 157 -1.23 22.31 -11.81
CA ALA A 157 -0.38 21.21 -11.36
C ALA A 157 -0.16 21.23 -9.84
N PHE A 158 -0.02 22.41 -9.23
CA PHE A 158 0.15 22.56 -7.78
C PHE A 158 -1.07 22.11 -6.99
N VAL A 159 -2.28 22.50 -7.41
CA VAL A 159 -3.53 22.10 -6.73
C VAL A 159 -3.71 20.58 -6.77
N ILE A 160 -3.52 19.97 -7.95
CA ILE A 160 -3.65 18.52 -8.11
C ILE A 160 -2.58 17.79 -7.28
N LEU A 161 -1.33 18.28 -7.31
CA LEU A 161 -0.24 17.66 -6.57
C LEU A 161 -0.45 17.74 -5.04
N ASP A 162 -0.96 18.87 -4.53
CA ASP A 162 -1.30 19.03 -3.10
C ASP A 162 -2.37 18.02 -2.66
N GLU A 163 -3.43 17.86 -3.45
CA GLU A 163 -4.49 16.91 -3.15
C GLU A 163 -3.96 15.47 -3.12
N VAL A 164 -3.13 15.09 -4.10
CA VAL A 164 -2.51 13.76 -4.13
C VAL A 164 -1.59 13.55 -2.92
N ILE A 165 -0.80 14.54 -2.52
CA ILE A 165 0.07 14.44 -1.33
C ILE A 165 -0.79 14.23 -0.07
N LYS A 166 -1.89 14.97 0.10
CA LYS A 166 -2.82 14.80 1.22
C LYS A 166 -3.42 13.40 1.27
N VAL A 167 -3.83 12.85 0.12
CA VAL A 167 -4.37 11.50 0.01
C VAL A 167 -3.31 10.45 0.36
N VAL A 168 -2.08 10.59 -0.15
CA VAL A 168 -0.97 9.67 0.16
C VAL A 168 -0.63 9.72 1.66
N ASN A 169 -0.48 10.90 2.26
CA ASN A 169 -0.20 11.05 3.68
C ASN A 169 -1.31 10.45 4.55
N ARG A 170 -2.58 10.66 4.17
CA ARG A 170 -3.71 10.04 4.87
C ARG A 170 -3.65 8.51 4.80
N ARG A 171 -3.25 7.94 3.66
CA ARG A 171 -3.07 6.49 3.49
C ARG A 171 -1.91 5.97 4.33
N VAL A 172 -0.78 6.68 4.36
CA VAL A 172 0.37 6.34 5.21
C VAL A 172 -0.05 6.29 6.67
N ASN A 173 -0.72 7.34 7.16
CA ASN A 173 -1.20 7.40 8.56
C ASN A 173 -2.23 6.31 8.88
N ALA A 174 -3.13 5.99 7.94
CA ALA A 174 -4.09 4.91 8.13
C ALA A 174 -3.39 3.54 8.23
N ILE A 175 -2.33 3.32 7.47
CA ILE A 175 -1.56 2.08 7.56
C ILE A 175 -0.82 2.01 8.90
N GLU A 176 -0.14 3.09 9.28
CA GLU A 176 0.69 3.15 10.49
C GLU A 176 -0.12 3.04 11.79
N HIS A 177 -1.24 3.77 11.90
CA HIS A 177 -1.97 3.87 13.16
C HIS A 177 -3.23 3.01 13.24
N VAL A 178 -3.74 2.49 12.12
CA VAL A 178 -4.98 1.69 12.12
C VAL A 178 -4.71 0.27 11.63
N ILE A 179 -4.14 0.08 10.45
CA ILE A 179 -4.05 -1.25 9.82
C ILE A 179 -2.97 -2.11 10.50
N ILE A 180 -1.77 -1.58 10.72
CA ILE A 180 -0.68 -2.34 11.36
C ILE A 180 -1.09 -2.79 12.77
N PRO A 181 -1.52 -1.90 13.69
CA PRO A 181 -1.91 -2.32 15.04
C PRO A 181 -3.08 -3.31 15.06
N ARG A 182 -4.08 -3.11 14.20
CA ARG A 182 -5.23 -4.03 14.09
C ARG A 182 -4.81 -5.43 13.62
N THR A 183 -3.86 -5.50 12.69
CA THR A 183 -3.34 -6.78 12.18
C THR A 183 -2.47 -7.46 13.24
N GLU A 184 -1.63 -6.72 13.95
CA GLU A 184 -0.82 -7.24 15.07
C GLU A 184 -1.67 -7.80 16.20
N ASN A 185 -2.72 -7.08 16.62
CA ASN A 185 -3.66 -7.56 17.64
C ASN A 185 -4.38 -8.83 17.19
N THR A 186 -4.75 -8.91 15.92
CA THR A 186 -5.37 -10.11 15.34
C THR A 186 -4.40 -11.30 15.34
N ILE A 187 -3.11 -11.09 15.01
CA ILE A 187 -2.09 -12.13 15.07
C ILE A 187 -1.87 -12.61 16.51
N LYS A 188 -1.81 -11.69 17.48
CA LYS A 188 -1.69 -12.05 18.92
C LYS A 188 -2.86 -12.92 19.38
N TYR A 189 -4.09 -12.55 18.99
CA TYR A 189 -5.29 -13.35 19.29
C TYR A 189 -5.25 -14.75 18.66
N ILE A 190 -4.89 -14.86 17.38
CA ILE A 190 -4.82 -16.16 16.71
C ILE A 190 -3.74 -17.04 17.36
N ASN A 191 -2.58 -16.47 17.72
CA ASN A 191 -1.54 -17.22 18.43
C ASN A 191 -2.03 -17.72 19.80
N SER A 192 -2.69 -16.87 20.60
CA SER A 192 -3.20 -17.29 21.91
C SER A 192 -4.24 -18.40 21.83
N GLU A 193 -5.13 -18.34 20.83
CA GLU A 193 -6.15 -19.38 20.61
C GLU A 193 -5.52 -20.70 20.11
N LEU A 194 -4.55 -20.63 19.21
CA LEU A 194 -3.83 -21.83 18.74
C LEU A 194 -3.00 -22.48 19.86
N ASP A 195 -2.34 -21.68 20.70
CA ASP A 195 -1.56 -22.17 21.84
C ASP A 195 -2.47 -22.84 22.88
N GLU A 196 -3.69 -22.35 23.10
CA GLU A 196 -4.66 -22.97 24.00
C GLU A 196 -5.21 -24.28 23.43
N LEU A 197 -5.53 -24.31 22.13
CA LEU A 197 -5.94 -25.55 21.45
C LEU A 197 -4.84 -26.63 21.48
N ASP A 198 -3.59 -26.24 21.21
CA ASP A 198 -2.43 -27.14 21.27
C ASP A 198 -2.19 -27.62 22.72
N ARG A 199 -2.43 -26.77 23.73
CA ARG A 199 -2.36 -27.13 25.15
C ARG A 199 -3.45 -28.13 25.57
N GLU A 200 -4.69 -27.94 25.13
CA GLU A 200 -5.78 -28.87 25.37
C GLU A 200 -5.54 -30.23 24.72
N GLU A 201 -5.04 -30.24 23.48
CA GLU A 201 -4.68 -31.47 22.77
C GLU A 201 -3.51 -32.20 23.46
N PHE A 202 -2.49 -31.47 23.90
CA PHE A 202 -1.38 -32.02 24.68
C PHE A 202 -1.87 -32.66 25.99
N TYR A 203 -2.79 -32.03 26.71
CA TYR A 203 -3.35 -32.59 27.94
C TYR A 203 -4.16 -33.86 27.67
N ARG A 204 -4.96 -33.89 26.60
CA ARG A 204 -5.70 -35.10 26.16
C ARG A 204 -4.75 -36.26 25.84
N LEU A 205 -3.69 -36.01 25.07
CA LEU A 205 -2.67 -37.02 24.75
C LEU A 205 -1.97 -37.53 26.01
N LYS A 206 -1.61 -36.64 26.94
CA LYS A 206 -0.99 -37.01 28.23
C LYS A 206 -1.90 -37.91 29.08
N LYS A 207 -3.20 -37.61 29.14
CA LYS A 207 -4.19 -38.45 29.83
C LYS A 207 -4.30 -39.85 29.22
N VAL A 208 -4.34 -39.94 27.88
CA VAL A 208 -4.40 -41.23 27.16
C VAL A 208 -3.11 -42.03 27.36
N ALA A 209 -1.94 -41.39 27.29
CA ALA A 209 -0.66 -42.04 27.56
C ALA A 209 -0.57 -42.56 29.00
N ASN A 210 -0.95 -41.75 29.99
CA ASN A 210 -1.00 -42.17 31.39
C ASN A 210 -1.98 -43.34 31.61
N LYS A 211 -3.12 -43.35 30.91
CA LYS A 211 -4.07 -44.47 30.97
C LYS A 211 -3.45 -45.74 30.38
N LYS A 212 -2.86 -45.66 29.18
CA LYS A 212 -2.15 -46.78 28.55
C LYS A 212 -1.03 -47.32 29.43
N GLN A 213 -0.23 -46.45 30.05
CA GLN A 213 0.85 -46.85 30.97
C GLN A 213 0.32 -47.56 32.22
N ARG A 214 -0.82 -47.11 32.76
CA ARG A 214 -1.49 -47.80 33.87
C ARG A 214 -2.02 -49.17 33.43
N ASP A 215 -2.64 -49.25 32.27
CA ASP A 215 -3.19 -50.48 31.73
C ASP A 215 -2.06 -51.50 31.43
N THR A 216 -0.91 -51.06 30.88
CA THR A 216 0.27 -51.91 30.69
C THR A 216 0.91 -52.33 32.01
N ALA A 217 1.03 -51.43 32.98
CA ALA A 217 1.57 -51.78 34.30
C ALA A 217 0.69 -52.78 35.06
N ALA A 218 -0.64 -52.67 34.90
CA ALA A 218 -1.59 -53.64 35.45
C ALA A 218 -1.45 -55.01 34.75
N ALA A 219 -1.33 -55.04 33.43
CA ALA A 219 -1.10 -56.27 32.68
C ALA A 219 0.24 -56.93 33.02
N ASP A 220 1.31 -56.15 33.19
CA ASP A 220 2.63 -56.66 33.61
C ASP A 220 2.60 -57.20 35.04
N ALA A 221 1.83 -56.57 35.94
CA ALA A 221 1.61 -57.05 37.30
C ALA A 221 0.81 -58.36 37.32
N GLU A 222 -0.23 -58.50 36.49
CA GLU A 222 -0.97 -59.75 36.33
C GLU A 222 -0.10 -60.86 35.72
N MET A 223 0.74 -60.54 34.73
CA MET A 223 1.69 -61.49 34.14
C MET A 223 2.77 -61.95 35.13
N LYS A 224 3.28 -61.04 35.96
CA LYS A 224 4.19 -61.40 37.06
C LYS A 224 3.50 -62.26 38.12
N ALA A 225 2.28 -61.90 38.54
CA ALA A 225 1.51 -62.71 39.48
C ALA A 225 1.21 -64.11 38.95
N LYS A 226 0.92 -64.24 37.64
CA LYS A 226 0.75 -65.55 36.98
C LYS A 226 2.07 -66.34 36.90
N ARG A 227 3.20 -65.68 36.65
CA ARG A 227 4.53 -66.34 36.68
C ARG A 227 4.94 -66.77 38.08
N GLU A 228 4.73 -65.94 39.10
CA GLU A 228 5.00 -66.29 40.50
C GLU A 228 4.07 -67.40 41.02
N ALA A 229 2.81 -67.45 40.54
CA ALA A 229 1.91 -68.57 40.82
C ALA A 229 2.35 -69.87 40.11
N ALA A 230 2.89 -69.77 38.89
CA ALA A 230 3.45 -70.93 38.19
C ALA A 230 4.74 -71.43 38.87
N GLU A 231 5.64 -70.54 39.30
CA GLU A 231 6.86 -70.90 40.03
C GLU A 231 6.56 -71.51 41.42
N LYS A 232 5.51 -71.06 42.10
CA LYS A 232 5.03 -71.69 43.35
C LYS A 232 4.45 -73.09 43.10
N ASN A 233 3.70 -73.27 42.02
CA ASN A 233 3.20 -74.60 41.63
C ASN A 233 4.34 -75.56 41.22
N ASP A 234 5.40 -75.06 40.56
CA ASP A 234 6.61 -75.84 40.24
C ASP A 234 7.45 -76.17 41.50
N ALA A 235 7.46 -75.27 42.50
CA ALA A 235 8.10 -75.51 43.79
C ALA A 235 7.33 -76.52 44.66
N ASP A 236 6.00 -76.50 44.62
CA ASP A 236 5.15 -77.53 45.26
C ASP A 236 5.26 -78.89 44.54
N ALA A 237 5.42 -78.92 43.21
CA ALA A 237 5.70 -80.14 42.46
C ALA A 237 7.09 -80.74 42.78
N LYS A 238 8.11 -79.90 43.01
CA LYS A 238 9.45 -80.33 43.46
C LYS A 238 9.54 -80.73 44.93
N ALA A 239 8.56 -80.37 45.76
CA ALA A 239 8.48 -80.79 47.16
C ALA A 239 7.80 -82.17 47.34
N GLN A 240 7.12 -82.69 46.31
CA GLN A 240 6.43 -83.98 46.35
C GLN A 240 7.15 -85.14 45.64
N ASP A 241 8.27 -84.90 44.94
CA ASP A 241 9.00 -85.98 44.25
C ASP A 241 10.44 -86.12 44.76
N SER A 242 10.61 -86.84 45.87
CA SER A 242 11.87 -87.44 46.27
C SER A 242 11.94 -88.87 45.68
N GLY A 243 12.45 -88.99 44.45
CA GLY A 243 12.36 -90.27 43.72
C GLY A 243 13.37 -90.56 42.60
N GLY A 244 14.59 -89.98 42.59
CA GLY A 244 15.74 -90.49 41.80
C GLY A 244 15.66 -90.42 40.25
N PRO A 245 16.80 -90.39 39.51
CA PRO A 245 16.79 -90.15 38.07
C PRO A 245 16.65 -91.44 37.26
N VAL A 246 15.89 -91.39 36.17
CA VAL A 246 15.93 -92.42 35.11
C VAL A 246 16.25 -91.74 33.79
N ASP A 247 17.44 -92.04 33.27
CA ASP A 247 17.93 -91.68 31.95
C ASP A 247 17.44 -92.72 30.94
N ILE A 248 16.63 -92.31 29.95
CA ILE A 248 16.30 -93.12 28.76
C ILE A 248 16.25 -92.20 27.55
N LEU A 249 17.38 -92.15 26.84
CA LEU A 249 17.43 -91.86 25.40
C LEU A 249 16.65 -92.92 24.62
N ALA A 250 15.52 -92.51 24.05
CA ALA A 250 14.89 -93.06 22.83
C ALA A 250 13.99 -91.91 22.33
N GLY A 251 14.26 -91.23 21.22
CA GLY A 251 14.49 -91.77 19.89
C GLY A 251 13.20 -91.56 19.09
N GLU A 252 13.32 -90.92 17.91
CA GLU A 252 12.30 -90.71 16.86
C GLU A 252 11.29 -89.57 17.12
N ASP A 253 10.92 -88.71 16.18
CA ASP A 253 11.41 -88.29 14.86
C ASP A 253 10.59 -87.03 14.49
N ASP A 254 11.17 -86.19 13.64
CA ASP A 254 10.59 -85.26 12.66
C ASP A 254 9.12 -84.77 12.78
N ASP A 255 8.93 -83.46 12.72
CA ASP A 255 8.39 -82.80 11.50
C ASP A 255 8.08 -81.31 11.75
N ASP A 256 8.88 -80.45 11.10
CA ASP A 256 8.44 -79.42 10.15
C ASP A 256 7.21 -78.51 10.46
N VAL A 257 7.45 -77.19 10.51
CA VAL A 257 7.10 -76.21 9.44
C VAL A 257 7.04 -74.79 10.00
N ILE A 258 7.76 -73.92 9.28
CA ILE A 258 7.81 -72.46 9.32
C ILE A 258 6.49 -71.84 8.81
N PHE A 259 5.98 -70.81 9.48
CA PHE A 259 5.69 -69.49 8.89
C PHE A 259 5.66 -68.41 9.99
#